data_AF-A0A1E3V7M3-F1
#
_entry.id   AF-A0A1E3V7M3-F1
#
_cell.length_a   1.000
_cell.length_b   1.000
_cell.length_c   1.000
_cell.angle_alpha   90.00
_cell.angle_beta   90.00
_cell.angle_gamma   90.00
#
_symmetry.space_group_name_H-M   'P 1'
#
loop_
_entity.id
_entity.type
_entity.pdbx_description
1 polymer ?
#
loop_
_entity_poly.entity_id
_entity_poly.type
_entity_poly.pdbx_seq_one_letter_code
_entity_poly.pdbx_strand_id
1 'polypeptide(L)'
;MKRLGLLELLALSLATTAMVAGTVSASPPDRRCACRNRDGARYELGQIACIRVGGTSYLARCEMDLNVMTWRKLRDGCPTAEIVPMSAPAH
;
A
#
# COMPACT_ATOMS: atom_id res chain seq x y z
N MET A 1 -34.13 -25.83 55.68
CA MET A 1 -34.84 -25.19 54.53
C MET A 1 -34.22 -23.86 54.08
N LYS A 2 -33.67 -23.00 54.97
CA LYS A 2 -32.98 -21.74 54.56
C LYS A 2 -31.65 -21.90 53.81
N ARG A 3 -30.97 -23.06 53.94
CA ARG A 3 -29.71 -23.35 53.24
C ARG A 3 -29.91 -23.75 51.78
N LEU A 4 -31.07 -24.35 51.43
CA LEU A 4 -31.39 -24.68 50.03
C LEU A 4 -31.62 -23.44 49.17
N GLY A 5 -32.29 -22.41 49.71
CA GLY A 5 -32.52 -21.15 48.98
C GLY A 5 -31.24 -20.36 48.70
N LEU A 6 -30.25 -20.43 49.61
CA LEU A 6 -28.94 -19.81 49.39
C LEU A 6 -28.16 -20.51 48.27
N LEU A 7 -28.23 -21.85 48.20
CA LEU A 7 -27.62 -22.67 47.16
C LEU A 7 -28.23 -22.43 45.77
N GLU A 8 -29.56 -22.25 45.69
CA GLU A 8 -30.23 -21.90 44.41
C GLU A 8 -29.92 -20.47 43.94
N LEU A 9 -29.86 -19.49 44.86
CA LEU A 9 -29.46 -18.12 44.55
C LEU A 9 -28.00 -18.02 44.08
N LEU A 10 -27.12 -18.88 44.59
CA LEU A 10 -25.73 -18.99 44.14
C LEU A 10 -25.64 -19.60 42.73
N ALA A 11 -26.47 -20.59 42.41
CA ALA A 11 -26.46 -21.27 41.10
C ALA A 11 -26.93 -20.38 39.94
N LEU A 12 -27.83 -19.41 40.19
CA LEU A 12 -28.36 -18.52 39.15
C LEU A 12 -27.41 -17.38 38.70
N SER A 13 -26.26 -17.24 39.34
CA SER A 13 -25.33 -16.12 39.08
C SER A 13 -24.23 -16.41 38.03
N LEU A 14 -24.19 -17.63 37.45
CA LEU A 14 -23.13 -18.05 36.52
C LEU A 14 -23.46 -17.84 35.02
N ALA A 15 -24.31 -16.88 34.67
CA ALA A 15 -24.48 -16.46 33.27
C ALA A 15 -23.43 -15.39 32.91
N THR A 16 -22.16 -15.80 32.92
CA THR A 16 -21.01 -14.97 32.51
C THR A 16 -21.14 -14.58 31.03
N THR A 17 -21.07 -13.27 30.79
CA THR A 17 -21.11 -12.59 29.50
C THR A 17 -20.13 -13.19 28.49
N ALA A 18 -20.65 -13.58 27.32
CA ALA A 18 -19.83 -13.91 26.17
C ALA A 18 -19.14 -12.64 25.65
N MET A 19 -17.82 -12.57 25.84
CA MET A 19 -16.97 -11.50 25.31
C MET A 19 -16.95 -11.61 23.78
N VAL A 20 -17.54 -10.64 23.05
CA VAL A 20 -17.27 -10.47 21.62
C VAL A 20 -15.92 -9.77 21.49
N ALA A 21 -14.85 -10.56 21.42
CA ALA A 21 -13.57 -10.09 20.92
C ALA A 21 -13.63 -10.11 19.38
N GLY A 22 -14.22 -9.07 18.79
CA GLY A 22 -14.01 -8.80 17.37
C GLY A 22 -12.53 -8.50 17.16
N THR A 23 -11.78 -9.46 16.61
CA THR A 23 -10.43 -9.15 16.13
C THR A 23 -10.57 -8.21 14.95
N VAL A 24 -10.44 -6.91 15.19
CA VAL A 24 -10.01 -5.99 14.13
C VAL A 24 -8.60 -6.44 13.80
N SER A 25 -8.48 -7.28 12.79
CA SER A 25 -7.18 -7.64 12.24
C SER A 25 -6.64 -6.36 11.60
N ALA A 26 -5.82 -5.62 12.36
CA ALA A 26 -4.98 -4.60 11.79
C ALA A 26 -4.08 -5.32 10.79
N SER A 27 -4.29 -5.04 9.50
CA SER A 27 -3.49 -5.60 8.42
C SER A 27 -2.00 -5.44 8.77
N PRO A 28 -1.15 -6.46 8.56
CA PRO A 28 0.24 -6.42 9.00
C PRO A 28 0.96 -5.14 8.51
N PRO A 29 1.77 -4.49 9.35
CA PRO A 29 2.53 -3.31 8.96
C PRO A 29 3.69 -3.74 8.04
N ASP A 30 3.46 -3.77 6.71
CA ASP A 30 4.44 -3.51 5.63
C ASP A 30 4.02 -4.16 4.30
N ARG A 31 2.79 -3.90 3.85
CA ARG A 31 2.59 -3.71 2.41
C ARG A 31 2.59 -2.23 2.16
N ARG A 32 3.77 -1.60 2.16
CA ARG A 32 3.91 -0.22 1.67
C ARG A 32 3.32 -0.21 0.27
N CYS A 33 2.16 0.42 0.13
CA CYS A 33 1.57 0.67 -1.17
C CYS A 33 2.63 1.40 -1.98
N ALA A 34 2.79 1.00 -3.24
CA ALA A 34 3.78 1.55 -4.14
C ALA A 34 3.06 1.84 -5.46
N CYS A 35 3.54 2.83 -6.20
CA CYS A 35 3.06 3.02 -7.55
C CYS A 35 3.53 1.83 -8.41
N ARG A 36 2.73 1.45 -9.41
CA ARG A 36 3.13 0.44 -10.38
C ARG A 36 3.05 0.98 -11.80
N ASN A 37 3.98 0.53 -12.63
CA ASN A 37 3.91 0.76 -14.06
C ASN A 37 3.22 -0.44 -14.75
N ARG A 38 2.92 -0.33 -16.05
CA ARG A 38 2.19 -1.34 -16.83
C ARG A 38 2.86 -2.71 -16.88
N ASP A 39 4.19 -2.73 -16.74
CA ASP A 39 5.01 -3.93 -16.64
C ASP A 39 4.93 -4.61 -15.25
N GLY A 40 4.25 -4.00 -14.29
CA GLY A 40 4.18 -4.46 -12.91
C GLY A 40 5.38 -4.06 -12.06
N ALA A 41 6.33 -3.27 -12.56
CA ALA A 41 7.42 -2.76 -11.73
C ALA A 41 6.86 -1.90 -10.58
N ARG A 42 7.45 -2.03 -9.38
CA ARG A 42 7.07 -1.25 -8.18
C ARG A 42 7.97 -0.04 -8.04
N TYR A 43 7.38 1.08 -7.63
CA TYR A 43 8.05 2.34 -7.38
C TYR A 43 7.59 2.92 -6.04
N GLU A 44 8.54 3.12 -5.15
CA GLU A 44 8.37 3.72 -3.84
C GLU A 44 8.14 5.22 -3.92
N LEU A 45 7.69 5.79 -2.80
CA LEU A 45 7.43 7.23 -2.69
C LEU A 45 8.65 8.06 -3.13
N GLY A 46 8.41 9.04 -4.00
CA GLY A 46 9.44 9.93 -4.53
C GLY A 46 10.19 9.39 -5.75
N GLN A 47 10.10 8.10 -6.07
CA GLN A 47 10.74 7.56 -7.27
C GLN A 47 10.10 8.12 -8.54
N ILE A 48 10.91 8.29 -9.58
CA ILE A 48 10.50 8.84 -10.87
C ILE A 48 10.55 7.72 -11.91
N ALA A 49 9.51 7.65 -12.75
CA ALA A 49 9.41 6.67 -13.82
C ALA A 49 8.81 7.27 -15.09
N CYS A 50 9.11 6.63 -16.22
CA CYS A 50 8.43 6.88 -17.48
C CYS A 50 7.15 6.04 -17.52
N ILE A 51 5.99 6.70 -17.55
CA ILE A 51 4.68 6.04 -17.57
C ILE A 51 4.13 6.07 -18.99
N ARG A 52 3.62 4.92 -19.46
CA ARG A 52 3.02 4.78 -20.80
C ARG A 52 1.58 4.32 -20.72
N VAL A 53 0.66 5.14 -21.25
CA VAL A 53 -0.78 4.86 -21.29
C VAL A 53 -1.29 5.21 -22.68
N GLY A 54 -1.95 4.25 -23.36
CA GLY A 54 -2.57 4.50 -24.66
C GLY A 54 -1.60 4.98 -25.77
N GLY A 55 -0.32 4.60 -25.70
CA GLY A 55 0.71 5.03 -26.65
C GLY A 55 1.44 6.32 -26.27
N THR A 56 0.86 7.16 -25.42
CA THR A 56 1.51 8.37 -24.89
C THR A 56 2.41 8.03 -23.71
N SER A 57 3.58 8.67 -23.64
CA SER A 57 4.49 8.58 -22.49
C SER A 57 4.72 9.92 -21.82
N TYR A 58 4.76 9.92 -20.49
CA TYR A 58 5.06 11.08 -19.66
C TYR A 58 5.96 10.69 -18.49
N LEU A 59 6.76 11.65 -18.03
CA LEU A 59 7.58 11.48 -16.84
C LEU A 59 6.71 11.75 -15.61
N ALA A 60 6.73 10.85 -14.63
CA ALA A 60 5.94 10.99 -13.40
C ALA A 60 6.74 10.63 -12.15
N ARG A 61 6.34 11.19 -11.02
CA ARG A 61 6.83 10.84 -9.70
C ARG A 61 5.76 10.06 -8.95
N CYS A 62 6.17 9.01 -8.24
CA CYS A 62 5.30 8.32 -7.33
C CYS A 62 5.09 9.17 -6.08
N GLU A 63 3.84 9.50 -5.78
CA GLU A 63 3.48 10.33 -4.65
C GLU A 63 2.28 9.77 -3.91
N MET A 64 2.00 10.31 -2.73
CA MET A 64 0.82 9.97 -1.95
C MET A 64 -0.16 11.13 -2.00
N ASP A 65 -1.38 10.85 -2.45
CA ASP A 65 -2.50 11.79 -2.43
C ASP A 65 -3.71 11.14 -1.76
N LEU A 66 -4.29 11.81 -0.75
CA LEU A 66 -5.39 11.29 0.05
C LEU A 66 -5.19 9.84 0.56
N ASN A 67 -3.96 9.49 0.97
CA ASN A 67 -3.55 8.14 1.42
C ASN A 67 -3.47 7.07 0.31
N VAL A 68 -3.51 7.47 -0.97
CA VAL A 68 -3.38 6.58 -2.12
C VAL A 68 -2.09 6.90 -2.87
N MET A 69 -1.35 5.85 -3.26
CA MET A 69 -0.18 6.02 -4.12
C MET A 69 -0.62 6.34 -5.54
N THR A 70 -0.16 7.47 -6.06
CA THR A 70 -0.55 8.01 -7.36
C THR A 70 0.65 8.48 -8.16
N TRP A 71 0.51 8.49 -9.47
CA TRP A 71 1.50 9.05 -10.39
C TRP A 71 1.24 10.55 -10.58
N ARG A 72 2.09 11.42 -10.01
CA ARG A 72 2.09 12.85 -10.34
C ARG A 72 2.91 13.09 -11.60
N LYS A 73 2.26 13.58 -12.67
CA LYS A 73 2.94 13.97 -13.91
C LYS A 73 3.91 15.13 -13.64
N LEU A 74 5.14 15.00 -14.11
CA LEU A 74 6.19 16.03 -14.03
C LEU A 74 6.34 16.77 -15.36
N ARG A 75 6.33 16.06 -16.48
CA ARG A 75 6.42 16.63 -17.84
C ARG A 75 5.93 15.66 -18.90
N ASP A 76 5.65 16.19 -20.09
CA ASP A 76 5.43 15.38 -21.29
C ASP A 76 6.73 14.73 -21.77
N GLY A 77 6.60 13.52 -22.33
CA GLY A 77 7.73 12.73 -22.79
C GLY A 77 8.62 12.20 -21.66
N CYS A 78 9.54 11.32 -22.03
CA CYS A 78 10.52 10.74 -21.12
C CYS A 78 11.94 11.14 -21.53
N PRO A 79 12.88 11.24 -20.59
CA PRO A 79 14.29 11.49 -20.92
C PRO A 79 14.80 10.42 -21.91
N THR A 80 15.52 10.87 -22.93
CA THR A 80 16.27 10.01 -23.85
C THR A 80 17.75 10.30 -23.65
N ALA A 81 18.58 9.25 -23.70
CA ALA A 81 20.02 9.42 -23.86
C ALA A 81 20.32 9.50 -25.35
N GLU A 82 21.25 10.36 -25.72
CA GLU A 82 21.82 10.39 -27.06
C GLU A 82 23.19 9.71 -27.00
N ILE A 83 23.40 8.72 -27.87
CA ILE A 83 24.69 8.05 -27.99
C ILE A 83 25.47 8.81 -29.04
N VAL A 84 26.44 9.62 -28.61
CA VAL A 84 27.34 10.30 -29.54
C VAL A 84 28.46 9.33 -29.91
N PRO A 85 28.56 8.87 -31.16
CA PRO A 85 29.67 8.02 -31.59
C PRO A 85 30.96 8.84 -31.51
N MET A 86 31.89 8.37 -30.68
CA MET A 86 33.25 8.91 -30.65
C MET A 86 33.94 8.51 -31.95
N SER A 87 34.12 9.44 -32.88
CA SER A 87 34.96 9.22 -34.05
C SER A 87 36.41 9.01 -33.57
N ALA A 88 36.94 7.80 -33.78
CA ALA A 88 38.35 7.53 -33.56
C ALA A 88 39.20 8.42 -34.49
N PRO A 89 40.27 9.04 -34.00
CA PRO A 89 41.14 9.85 -34.85
C PRO A 89 41.77 8.96 -35.94
N ALA A 90 41.61 9.37 -37.20
CA ALA A 90 42.35 8.79 -38.30
C ALA A 90 43.84 9.17 -38.14
N HIS A 91 44.69 8.16 -37.96
CA HIS A 91 46.14 8.28 -38.08
C HIS A 91 46.57 7.99 -39.51
#